data_AF-A0A1V9YSK3-F1
#
_entry.id   AF-A0A1V9YSK3-F1
#
_cell.length_a   1.000
_cell.length_b   1.000
_cell.length_c   1.000
_cell.angle_alpha   90.00
_cell.angle_beta   90.00
_cell.angle_gamma   90.00
#
_symmetry.space_group_name_H-M   'P 1'
#
loop_
_entity.id
_entity.type
_entity.pdbx_description
1 polymer ?
#
loop_
_entity_poly.entity_id
_entity_poly.type
_entity_poly.pdbx_seq_one_letter_code
_entity_poly.pdbx_strand_id
1 'polypeptide(L)'
;MVFSARARALAAAAVAGIVAADTSKIHRHLLAEFESAPVANVMVEFKGEVAEVLNAPKLEAASVASRAERAELVRSTLVKHAEAVQAGAIELIASSTKLESTGAVTPFWISNQIFIANAPKDLVDQLAKLPEVKAVRREAMGRLITSEISTEFVAANTTEWGLDKIQAPQVWAKGYKGQGVVVGSIDTGARGTHEALKGNFRAENGWFQPEGRSQTPVDNNGHGTHTIGTSVGINGVGVAPAAKWISCEGCLPSGKCPESVLVACAQFMLCPHDANGKNPRCDLAPHVINNSW
;
A
#
# COMPACT_ATOMS: atom_id res chain seq x y z
N MET A 1 -55.10 16.82 -53.38
CA MET A 1 -53.99 15.84 -53.52
C MET A 1 -52.70 16.67 -53.50
N VAL A 2 -51.74 16.60 -52.58
CA VAL A 2 -51.38 15.65 -51.52
C VAL A 2 -50.58 16.45 -50.46
N PHE A 3 -50.69 16.01 -49.19
CA PHE A 3 -50.00 16.50 -47.99
C PHE A 3 -48.48 16.31 -48.02
N SER A 4 -47.72 17.16 -47.30
CA SER A 4 -46.44 16.79 -46.66
C SER A 4 -46.10 17.85 -45.59
N ALA A 5 -46.53 17.67 -44.34
CA ALA A 5 -45.86 16.95 -43.25
C ALA A 5 -44.68 17.76 -42.63
N ARG A 6 -45.01 18.56 -41.60
CA ARG A 6 -44.05 19.13 -40.65
C ARG A 6 -43.47 17.99 -39.79
N ALA A 7 -42.16 17.79 -39.83
CA ALA A 7 -41.46 16.94 -38.88
C ALA A 7 -41.41 17.64 -37.51
N ARG A 8 -42.15 17.10 -36.52
CA ARG A 8 -41.94 17.41 -35.10
C ARG A 8 -40.86 16.47 -34.58
N ALA A 9 -39.71 17.01 -34.20
CA ALA A 9 -38.73 16.29 -33.40
C ALA A 9 -39.32 16.09 -31.99
N LEU A 10 -39.55 14.83 -31.60
CA LEU A 10 -39.80 14.48 -30.20
C LEU A 10 -38.45 14.42 -29.49
N ALA A 11 -38.21 15.40 -28.61
CA ALA A 11 -37.17 15.28 -27.59
C ALA A 11 -37.69 14.28 -26.54
N ALA A 12 -37.12 13.07 -26.51
CA ALA A 12 -37.29 12.16 -25.39
C ALA A 12 -36.46 12.67 -24.22
N ALA A 13 -37.10 13.32 -23.26
CA ALA A 13 -36.49 13.61 -21.97
C ALA A 13 -36.32 12.28 -21.22
N ALA A 14 -35.10 11.77 -21.15
CA ALA A 14 -34.76 10.68 -20.25
C ALA A 14 -34.87 11.20 -18.82
N VAL A 15 -35.96 10.86 -18.12
CA VAL A 15 -36.07 11.06 -16.68
C VAL A 15 -35.11 10.07 -16.04
N ALA A 16 -33.92 10.55 -15.66
CA ALA A 16 -33.03 9.80 -14.80
C ALA A 16 -33.75 9.55 -13.48
N GLY A 17 -34.31 8.35 -13.31
CA GLY A 17 -34.87 7.93 -12.05
C GLY A 17 -33.80 8.06 -10.97
N ILE A 18 -34.14 8.71 -9.86
CA ILE A 18 -33.31 8.73 -8.66
C ILE A 18 -33.31 7.30 -8.14
N VAL A 19 -32.39 6.47 -8.63
CA VAL A 19 -32.06 5.22 -7.96
C VAL A 19 -31.47 5.64 -6.63
N ALA A 20 -32.18 5.35 -5.53
CA ALA A 20 -31.69 5.62 -4.18
C ALA A 20 -30.33 4.95 -3.99
N ALA A 21 -29.44 5.56 -3.21
CA ALA A 21 -28.17 4.93 -2.87
C ALA A 21 -28.45 3.54 -2.25
N ASP A 22 -27.70 2.52 -2.67
CA ASP A 22 -27.70 1.24 -1.97
C ASP A 22 -26.87 1.42 -0.70
N THR A 23 -27.51 1.98 0.33
CA THR A 23 -26.88 2.28 1.62
C THR A 23 -26.37 1.02 2.32
N SER A 24 -26.78 -0.18 1.87
CA SER A 24 -26.26 -1.45 2.41
C SER A 24 -24.76 -1.65 2.13
N LYS A 25 -24.20 -1.00 1.11
CA LYS A 25 -22.77 -1.05 0.79
C LYS A 25 -21.95 0.03 1.51
N ILE A 26 -22.59 1.06 2.08
CA ILE A 26 -21.88 2.14 2.76
C ILE A 26 -21.77 1.80 4.24
N HIS A 27 -20.55 1.71 4.75
CA HIS A 27 -20.32 1.32 6.14
C HIS A 27 -20.94 2.34 7.12
N ARG A 28 -21.62 1.85 8.17
CA ARG A 28 -22.35 2.71 9.14
C ARG A 28 -21.53 3.84 9.75
N HIS A 29 -20.24 3.59 10.00
CA HIS A 29 -19.34 4.59 10.56
C HIS A 29 -19.00 5.71 9.58
N LEU A 30 -18.98 5.41 8.27
CA LEU A 30 -18.82 6.42 7.23
C LEU A 30 -20.09 7.27 7.11
N LEU A 31 -21.27 6.64 7.18
CA LEU A 31 -22.55 7.36 7.21
C LEU A 31 -22.63 8.35 8.37
N ALA A 32 -22.26 7.91 9.58
CA ALA A 32 -22.23 8.76 10.77
C ALA A 32 -21.22 9.93 10.65
N GLU A 33 -20.09 9.73 9.99
CA GLU A 33 -19.12 10.81 9.76
C GLU A 33 -19.71 11.91 8.87
N PHE A 34 -20.44 11.52 7.83
CA PHE A 34 -21.11 12.47 6.94
C PHE A 34 -22.23 13.30 7.59
N GLU A 35 -22.69 12.93 8.79
CA GLU A 35 -23.59 13.78 9.59
C GLU A 35 -22.86 14.99 10.18
N SER A 36 -21.53 14.89 10.33
CA SER A 36 -20.68 15.90 10.97
C SER A 36 -19.70 16.59 10.03
N ALA A 37 -19.37 15.96 8.90
CA ALA A 37 -18.41 16.47 7.92
C ALA A 37 -18.94 16.28 6.48
N PRO A 38 -18.72 17.23 5.55
CA PRO A 38 -19.20 17.11 4.17
C PRO A 38 -18.39 16.12 3.31
N VAL A 39 -17.19 15.76 3.78
CA VAL A 39 -16.22 14.91 3.08
C VAL A 39 -15.58 13.94 4.08
N ALA A 40 -15.08 12.81 3.57
CA ALA A 40 -14.35 11.80 4.36
C ALA A 40 -13.27 11.10 3.53
N ASN A 41 -12.22 10.61 4.17
CA ASN A 41 -11.25 9.69 3.54
C ASN A 41 -11.85 8.29 3.44
N VAL A 42 -11.98 7.76 2.22
CA VAL A 42 -12.70 6.50 1.98
C VAL A 42 -11.87 5.48 1.23
N MET A 43 -12.13 4.22 1.55
CA MET A 43 -11.72 3.04 0.79
C MET A 43 -12.96 2.47 0.10
N VAL A 44 -12.91 2.41 -1.22
CA VAL A 44 -13.88 1.71 -2.07
C VAL A 44 -13.35 0.30 -2.30
N GLU A 45 -14.11 -0.70 -1.86
CA GLU A 45 -13.80 -2.11 -2.02
C GLU A 45 -14.63 -2.71 -3.15
N PHE A 46 -13.97 -3.49 -4.01
CA PHE A 46 -14.61 -4.09 -5.18
C PHE A 46 -14.86 -5.58 -4.99
N LYS A 47 -15.80 -6.12 -5.75
CA LYS A 47 -16.03 -7.57 -5.86
C LYS A 47 -14.87 -8.25 -6.59
N GLY A 48 -14.75 -9.57 -6.43
CA GLY A 48 -13.62 -10.35 -6.93
C GLY A 48 -12.41 -10.14 -6.04
N GLU A 49 -12.38 -10.85 -4.91
CA GLU A 49 -11.34 -10.71 -3.92
C GLU A 49 -10.00 -11.24 -4.46
N VAL A 50 -8.90 -10.64 -4.00
CA VAL A 50 -7.54 -11.00 -4.42
C VAL A 50 -7.28 -12.51 -4.27
N ALA A 51 -7.77 -13.13 -3.20
CA ALA A 51 -7.64 -14.57 -2.99
C ALA A 51 -8.39 -15.39 -4.06
N GLU A 52 -9.58 -14.96 -4.47
CA GLU A 52 -10.36 -15.63 -5.52
C GLU A 52 -9.65 -15.53 -6.88
N VAL A 53 -9.11 -14.35 -7.18
CA VAL A 53 -8.33 -14.10 -8.39
C VAL A 53 -7.08 -14.97 -8.41
N LEU A 54 -6.38 -15.07 -7.28
CA LEU A 54 -5.13 -15.84 -7.18
C LEU A 54 -5.33 -17.36 -7.17
N ASN A 55 -6.48 -17.83 -6.68
CA ASN A 55 -6.82 -19.26 -6.64
C ASN A 55 -7.55 -19.74 -7.91
N ALA A 56 -7.80 -18.85 -8.88
CA ALA A 56 -8.42 -19.23 -10.13
C ALA A 56 -7.57 -20.32 -10.83
N PRO A 57 -8.17 -21.38 -11.41
CA PRO A 57 -7.46 -22.52 -12.02
C PRO A 57 -6.45 -22.15 -13.13
N LYS A 58 -6.43 -20.88 -13.55
CA LYS A 58 -5.58 -20.33 -14.61
C LYS A 58 -4.23 -19.78 -14.11
N LEU A 59 -4.00 -19.71 -12.81
CA LEU A 59 -2.69 -19.36 -12.26
C LEU A 59 -1.86 -20.63 -12.07
N GLU A 60 -1.13 -20.98 -13.12
CA GLU A 60 -0.07 -21.96 -13.07
C GLU A 60 1.15 -21.43 -12.27
N ALA A 61 0.95 -20.73 -11.15
CA ALA A 61 2.03 -20.21 -10.32
C ALA A 61 2.95 -21.34 -9.80
N ALA A 62 2.44 -22.57 -9.76
CA ALA A 62 3.17 -23.79 -9.45
C ALA A 62 4.10 -24.27 -10.58
N SER A 63 3.92 -23.83 -11.84
CA SER A 63 4.78 -24.18 -12.98
C SER A 63 5.90 -23.16 -13.26
N VAL A 64 5.89 -22.03 -12.54
CA VAL A 64 6.83 -20.93 -12.74
C VAL A 64 8.15 -21.19 -12.02
N ALA A 65 9.26 -21.18 -12.79
CA ALA A 65 10.56 -21.65 -12.36
C ALA A 65 11.24 -20.75 -11.32
N SER A 66 11.04 -19.43 -11.37
CA SER A 66 11.71 -18.48 -10.48
C SER A 66 10.76 -17.67 -9.59
N ARG A 67 11.30 -17.14 -8.48
CA ARG A 67 10.58 -16.19 -7.62
C ARG A 67 10.22 -14.90 -8.34
N ALA A 68 11.09 -14.41 -9.22
CA ALA A 68 10.88 -13.19 -9.99
C ALA A 68 9.70 -13.30 -10.94
N GLU A 69 9.65 -14.38 -11.74
CA GLU A 69 8.54 -14.65 -12.65
C GLU A 69 7.23 -14.85 -11.89
N ARG A 70 7.26 -15.49 -10.71
CA ARG A 70 6.06 -15.62 -9.85
C ARG A 70 5.55 -14.27 -9.39
N ALA A 71 6.43 -13.38 -8.93
CA ALA A 71 6.05 -12.05 -8.48
C ALA A 71 5.44 -11.22 -9.63
N GLU A 72 6.04 -11.29 -10.82
CA GLU A 72 5.52 -10.59 -12.00
C GLU A 72 4.16 -11.18 -12.45
N LEU A 73 4.00 -12.50 -12.46
CA LEU A 73 2.72 -13.14 -12.79
C LEU A 73 1.61 -12.73 -11.82
N VAL A 74 1.89 -12.72 -10.52
CA VAL A 74 0.95 -12.24 -9.49
C VAL A 74 0.59 -10.79 -9.75
N ARG A 75 1.59 -9.90 -9.94
CA ARG A 75 1.36 -8.48 -10.21
C ARG A 75 0.53 -8.28 -11.46
N SER A 76 0.90 -8.86 -12.59
CA SER A 76 0.20 -8.67 -13.87
C SER A 76 -1.25 -9.15 -13.80
N THR A 77 -1.49 -10.24 -13.07
CA THR A 77 -2.84 -10.80 -12.88
C THR A 77 -3.70 -9.85 -12.03
N LEU A 78 -3.17 -9.36 -10.92
CA LEU A 78 -3.89 -8.45 -10.03
C LEU A 78 -4.11 -7.07 -10.66
N VAL A 79 -3.11 -6.52 -11.37
CA VAL A 79 -3.24 -5.26 -12.12
C VAL A 79 -4.34 -5.37 -13.16
N LYS A 80 -4.31 -6.41 -14.02
CA LYS A 80 -5.34 -6.60 -15.04
C LYS A 80 -6.74 -6.74 -14.45
N HIS A 81 -6.88 -7.48 -13.35
CA HIS A 81 -8.15 -7.64 -12.66
C HIS A 81 -8.65 -6.31 -12.09
N ALA A 82 -7.79 -5.60 -11.35
CA ALA A 82 -8.12 -4.32 -10.76
C ALA A 82 -8.49 -3.28 -11.82
N GLU A 83 -7.72 -3.14 -12.90
CA GLU A 83 -8.03 -2.22 -14.01
C GLU A 83 -9.41 -2.51 -14.62
N ALA A 84 -9.75 -3.79 -14.83
CA ALA A 84 -11.03 -4.17 -15.38
C ALA A 84 -12.20 -3.88 -14.43
N VAL A 85 -12.05 -4.21 -13.14
CA VAL A 85 -13.12 -4.08 -12.15
C VAL A 85 -13.28 -2.62 -11.69
N GLN A 86 -12.21 -1.84 -11.65
CA GLN A 86 -12.21 -0.47 -11.13
C GLN A 86 -12.58 0.59 -12.20
N ALA A 87 -12.58 0.23 -13.49
CA ALA A 87 -12.77 1.17 -14.60
C ALA A 87 -14.03 2.06 -14.45
N GLY A 88 -15.18 1.47 -14.14
CA GLY A 88 -16.44 2.20 -14.00
C GLY A 88 -16.42 3.19 -12.84
N ALA A 89 -15.84 2.80 -11.71
CA ALA A 89 -15.64 3.70 -10.57
C ALA A 89 -14.66 4.83 -10.89
N ILE A 90 -13.55 4.55 -11.59
CA ILE A 90 -12.57 5.57 -12.00
C ILE A 90 -13.22 6.60 -12.93
N GLU A 91 -14.00 6.16 -13.93
CA GLU A 91 -14.73 7.05 -14.83
C GLU A 91 -15.73 7.93 -14.06
N LEU A 92 -16.50 7.32 -13.15
CA LEU A 92 -17.43 8.05 -12.29
C LEU A 92 -16.72 9.10 -11.41
N ILE A 93 -15.60 8.74 -10.79
CA ILE A 93 -14.79 9.65 -9.97
C ILE A 93 -14.25 10.80 -10.81
N ALA A 94 -13.72 10.52 -12.01
CA ALA A 94 -13.20 11.53 -12.93
C ALA A 94 -14.28 12.52 -13.40
N SER A 95 -15.55 12.08 -13.46
CA SER A 95 -16.69 12.93 -13.80
C SER A 95 -17.20 13.80 -12.63
N SER A 96 -16.73 13.56 -11.41
CA SER A 96 -17.16 14.31 -10.22
C SER A 96 -16.64 15.74 -10.23
N THR A 97 -17.54 16.71 -10.21
CA THR A 97 -17.20 18.14 -10.15
C THR A 97 -16.98 18.66 -8.72
N LYS A 98 -17.30 17.84 -7.71
CA LYS A 98 -17.20 18.22 -6.29
C LYS A 98 -16.00 17.62 -5.58
N LEU A 99 -15.33 16.65 -6.19
CA LEU A 99 -14.05 16.20 -5.68
C LEU A 99 -13.04 17.31 -5.97
N GLU A 100 -12.45 17.88 -4.93
CA GLU A 100 -11.43 18.92 -5.09
C GLU A 100 -10.27 18.37 -5.92
N SER A 101 -9.65 19.20 -6.75
CA SER A 101 -8.50 18.80 -7.58
C SER A 101 -7.28 18.34 -6.77
N THR A 102 -7.27 18.62 -5.46
CA THR A 102 -6.29 18.17 -4.47
C THR A 102 -6.65 16.83 -3.82
N GLY A 103 -7.85 16.31 -4.04
CA GLY A 103 -8.28 15.00 -3.55
C GLY A 103 -7.53 13.88 -4.26
N ALA A 104 -6.55 13.29 -3.58
CA ALA A 104 -5.81 12.14 -4.10
C ALA A 104 -6.77 10.96 -4.32
N VAL A 105 -6.83 10.48 -5.57
CA VAL A 105 -7.48 9.21 -5.93
C VAL A 105 -6.37 8.22 -6.20
N THR A 106 -6.34 7.11 -5.47
CA THR A 106 -5.27 6.13 -5.56
C THR A 106 -5.85 4.73 -5.74
N PRO A 107 -5.77 4.15 -6.94
CA PRO A 107 -6.14 2.77 -7.16
C PRO A 107 -5.06 1.83 -6.62
N PHE A 108 -5.50 0.74 -6.00
CA PHE A 108 -4.66 -0.32 -5.47
C PHE A 108 -5.04 -1.65 -6.11
N TRP A 109 -4.09 -2.21 -6.86
CA TRP A 109 -4.26 -3.51 -7.51
C TRP A 109 -4.02 -4.66 -6.53
N ILE A 110 -3.15 -4.50 -5.53
CA ILE A 110 -2.81 -5.60 -4.60
C ILE A 110 -3.96 -5.97 -3.65
N SER A 111 -4.87 -5.03 -3.39
CA SER A 111 -6.04 -5.22 -2.52
C SER A 111 -7.37 -5.10 -3.27
N ASN A 112 -7.35 -4.77 -4.57
CA ASN A 112 -8.52 -4.46 -5.38
C ASN A 112 -9.42 -3.38 -4.72
N GLN A 113 -8.82 -2.22 -4.43
CA GLN A 113 -9.48 -1.09 -3.77
C GLN A 113 -9.11 0.23 -4.44
N ILE A 114 -9.90 1.28 -4.19
CA ILE A 114 -9.53 2.66 -4.49
C ILE A 114 -9.61 3.48 -3.20
N PHE A 115 -8.55 4.21 -2.89
CA PHE A 115 -8.58 5.28 -1.90
C PHE A 115 -9.01 6.60 -2.54
N ILE A 116 -9.85 7.35 -1.85
CA ILE A 116 -10.26 8.70 -2.23
C ILE A 116 -10.14 9.61 -1.01
N ALA A 117 -9.20 10.55 -1.06
CA ALA A 117 -9.07 11.59 -0.04
C ALA A 117 -10.22 12.59 -0.16
N ASN A 118 -10.78 12.99 0.98
CA ASN A 118 -11.86 13.99 1.06
C ASN A 118 -13.03 13.73 0.10
N ALA A 119 -13.46 12.48 -0.03
CA ALA A 119 -14.59 12.10 -0.88
C ALA A 119 -15.89 12.75 -0.39
N PRO A 120 -16.59 13.52 -1.25
CA PRO A 120 -17.92 14.04 -0.93
C PRO A 120 -18.95 12.92 -0.76
N LYS A 121 -19.94 13.11 0.12
CA LYS A 121 -21.00 12.12 0.37
C LYS A 121 -21.73 11.70 -0.92
N ASP A 122 -22.02 12.64 -1.81
CA ASP A 122 -22.76 12.35 -3.05
C ASP A 122 -21.94 11.53 -4.05
N LEU A 123 -20.61 11.65 -4.05
CA LEU A 123 -19.73 10.74 -4.80
C LEU A 123 -19.78 9.33 -4.19
N VAL A 124 -19.72 9.20 -2.87
CA VAL A 124 -19.84 7.90 -2.17
C VAL A 124 -21.20 7.25 -2.47
N ASP A 125 -22.28 8.01 -2.43
CA ASP A 125 -23.63 7.54 -2.75
C ASP A 125 -23.74 7.04 -4.21
N GLN A 126 -23.03 7.66 -5.15
CA GLN A 126 -22.98 7.22 -6.55
C GLN A 126 -22.13 5.96 -6.73
N LEU A 127 -20.95 5.91 -6.10
CA LEU A 127 -20.07 4.72 -6.12
C LEU A 127 -20.79 3.48 -5.57
N ALA A 128 -21.57 3.63 -4.49
CA ALA A 128 -22.35 2.53 -3.93
C ALA A 128 -23.38 1.93 -4.91
N LYS A 129 -23.82 2.67 -5.94
CA LYS A 129 -24.76 2.14 -6.95
C LYS A 129 -24.10 1.23 -7.97
N LEU A 130 -22.77 1.28 -8.10
CA LEU A 130 -22.04 0.48 -9.06
C LEU A 130 -22.12 -1.03 -8.69
N PRO A 131 -22.46 -1.92 -9.64
CA PRO A 131 -22.60 -3.34 -9.35
C PRO A 131 -21.29 -4.02 -8.94
N GLU A 132 -20.14 -3.51 -9.38
CA GLU A 132 -18.79 -3.97 -9.05
C GLU A 132 -18.34 -3.57 -7.64
N VAL A 133 -18.92 -2.52 -7.06
CA VAL A 133 -18.57 -2.06 -5.71
C VAL A 133 -19.19 -3.01 -4.69
N LYS A 134 -18.34 -3.55 -3.82
CA LYS A 134 -18.70 -4.41 -2.68
C LYS A 134 -19.07 -3.56 -1.48
N ALA A 135 -18.22 -2.60 -1.12
CA ALA A 135 -18.43 -1.72 0.02
C ALA A 135 -17.71 -0.37 -0.15
N VAL A 136 -18.19 0.65 0.54
CA VAL A 136 -17.46 1.91 0.75
C VAL A 136 -17.36 2.16 2.24
N ARG A 137 -16.14 2.32 2.74
CA ARG A 137 -15.88 2.53 4.17
C ARG A 137 -14.85 3.62 4.38
N ARG A 138 -14.69 4.03 5.64
CA ARG A 138 -13.57 4.90 6.02
C ARG A 138 -12.25 4.18 5.82
N GLU A 139 -11.23 4.96 5.51
CA GLU A 139 -9.85 4.51 5.63
C GLU A 139 -9.58 3.99 7.05
N ALA A 140 -8.95 2.82 7.16
CA ALA A 140 -8.47 2.33 8.44
C ALA A 140 -7.18 3.06 8.83
N MET A 141 -6.94 3.19 10.14
CA MET A 141 -5.78 3.90 10.67
C MET A 141 -5.06 3.03 11.69
N GLY A 142 -3.93 2.46 11.28
CA GLY A 142 -2.99 1.79 12.17
C GLY A 142 -2.20 2.77 13.03
N ARG A 143 -1.47 2.25 14.01
CA ARG A 143 -0.61 3.03 14.91
C ARG A 143 0.62 2.23 15.26
N LEU A 144 1.76 2.93 15.35
CA LEU A 144 2.99 2.30 15.82
C LEU A 144 2.82 1.69 17.20
N ILE A 145 3.45 0.53 17.39
CA ILE A 145 3.64 -0.08 18.70
C ILE A 145 4.87 0.54 19.33
N THR A 146 4.68 1.53 20.19
CA THR A 146 5.79 2.20 20.87
C THR A 146 6.16 1.47 22.17
N SER A 147 7.45 1.24 22.41
CA SER A 147 7.99 0.79 23.69
C SER A 147 8.76 1.92 24.38
N GLU A 148 8.94 1.82 25.69
CA GLU A 148 9.81 2.75 26.42
C GLU A 148 11.25 2.62 25.91
N ILE A 149 11.84 3.75 25.53
CA ILE A 149 13.24 3.82 25.12
C ILE A 149 14.07 3.90 26.40
N SER A 150 14.88 2.87 26.68
CA SER A 150 15.89 2.97 27.72
C SER A 150 16.88 4.08 27.36
N THR A 151 17.22 4.92 28.35
CA THR A 151 18.25 5.95 28.20
C THR A 151 19.66 5.42 28.46
N GLU A 152 19.80 4.13 28.78
CA GLU A 152 21.10 3.51 29.00
C GLU A 152 21.85 3.35 27.67
N PHE A 153 23.00 4.00 27.57
CA PHE A 153 23.90 3.85 26.44
C PHE A 153 24.76 2.60 26.63
N VAL A 154 24.54 1.60 25.78
CA VAL A 154 25.49 0.49 25.62
C VAL A 154 26.60 0.93 24.67
N ALA A 155 27.85 0.58 24.98
CA ALA A 155 28.99 0.93 24.13
C ALA A 155 28.83 0.36 22.71
N ALA A 156 29.22 1.16 21.71
CA ALA A 156 29.21 0.75 20.31
C ALA A 156 30.01 -0.55 20.09
N ASN A 157 29.56 -1.41 19.17
CA ASN A 157 30.15 -2.71 18.80
C ASN A 157 30.05 -3.83 19.85
N THR A 158 29.21 -3.67 20.87
CA THR A 158 28.77 -4.81 21.69
C THR A 158 27.59 -5.50 21.01
N THR A 159 27.51 -6.83 21.16
CA THR A 159 26.37 -7.58 20.64
C THR A 159 25.16 -7.26 21.52
N GLU A 160 24.05 -6.89 20.89
CA GLU A 160 22.79 -6.63 21.61
C GLU A 160 22.34 -7.89 22.35
N TRP A 161 21.91 -7.72 23.60
CA TRP A 161 21.53 -8.85 24.47
C TRP A 161 20.45 -9.75 23.84
N GLY A 162 19.54 -9.16 23.05
CA GLY A 162 18.48 -9.88 22.36
C GLY A 162 19.02 -10.87 21.33
N LEU A 163 20.16 -10.55 20.70
CA LEU A 163 20.82 -11.43 19.74
C LEU A 163 21.43 -12.65 20.43
N ASP A 164 22.03 -12.47 21.60
CA ASP A 164 22.52 -13.58 22.43
C ASP A 164 21.35 -14.46 22.88
N LYS A 165 20.24 -13.85 23.28
CA LYS A 165 19.04 -14.56 23.76
C LYS A 165 18.45 -15.49 22.69
N ILE A 166 18.44 -15.05 21.43
CA ILE A 166 17.95 -15.85 20.29
C ILE A 166 19.05 -16.69 19.62
N GLN A 167 20.25 -16.70 20.19
CA GLN A 167 21.39 -17.47 19.69
C GLN A 167 21.84 -17.10 18.27
N ALA A 168 21.75 -15.81 17.90
CA ALA A 168 22.24 -15.32 16.60
C ALA A 168 23.75 -15.51 16.41
N PRO A 169 24.62 -15.25 17.42
CA PRO A 169 26.07 -15.46 17.28
C PRO A 169 26.47 -16.90 16.90
N GLN A 170 25.75 -17.90 17.39
CA GLN A 170 26.00 -19.31 17.07
C GLN A 170 25.68 -19.62 15.60
N VAL A 171 24.68 -18.96 15.02
CA VAL A 171 24.33 -19.06 13.60
C VAL A 171 25.35 -18.32 12.73
N TRP A 172 25.80 -17.14 13.18
CA TRP A 172 26.87 -16.39 12.52
C TRP A 172 28.20 -17.14 12.49
N ALA A 173 28.54 -17.87 13.57
CA ALA A 173 29.75 -18.69 13.65
C ALA A 173 29.74 -19.85 12.64
N LYS A 174 28.55 -20.29 12.20
CA LYS A 174 28.38 -21.24 11.10
C LYS A 174 28.44 -20.58 9.71
N GLY A 175 28.66 -19.28 9.64
CA GLY A 175 28.77 -18.51 8.40
C GLY A 175 27.47 -17.90 7.89
N TYR A 176 26.33 -18.15 8.55
CA TYR A 176 25.04 -17.62 8.12
C TYR A 176 24.77 -16.25 8.75
N LYS A 177 24.82 -15.19 7.94
CA LYS A 177 24.60 -13.80 8.39
C LYS A 177 23.55 -13.06 7.55
N GLY A 178 22.82 -13.78 6.69
CA GLY A 178 21.83 -13.20 5.78
C GLY A 178 22.36 -12.87 4.39
N GLN A 179 23.50 -13.46 3.98
CA GLN A 179 24.06 -13.24 2.65
C GLN A 179 23.04 -13.60 1.55
N GLY A 180 22.91 -12.73 0.56
CA GLY A 180 21.95 -12.90 -0.55
C GLY A 180 20.49 -12.59 -0.19
N VAL A 181 20.19 -12.34 1.09
CA VAL A 181 18.84 -11.99 1.56
C VAL A 181 18.64 -10.47 1.48
N VAL A 182 17.39 -10.07 1.27
CA VAL A 182 16.93 -8.69 1.28
C VAL A 182 15.75 -8.62 2.24
N VAL A 183 15.81 -7.74 3.23
CA VAL A 183 14.72 -7.48 4.18
C VAL A 183 14.03 -6.17 3.81
N GLY A 184 12.71 -6.21 3.62
CA GLY A 184 11.88 -5.04 3.41
C GLY A 184 11.25 -4.57 4.71
N SER A 185 11.23 -3.26 4.94
CA SER A 185 10.57 -2.63 6.09
C SER A 185 9.38 -1.79 5.65
N ILE A 186 8.20 -2.01 6.25
CA ILE A 186 7.07 -1.07 6.18
C ILE A 186 6.90 -0.47 7.57
N ASP A 187 7.40 0.75 7.76
CA ASP A 187 7.48 1.41 9.07
C ASP A 187 7.55 2.95 8.88
N THR A 188 8.14 3.72 9.79
CA THR A 188 8.30 5.19 9.66
C THR A 188 9.39 5.64 8.69
N GLY A 189 9.92 4.71 7.90
CA GLY A 189 11.08 4.92 7.06
C GLY A 189 12.35 4.34 7.66
N ALA A 190 13.51 4.78 7.18
CA ALA A 190 14.81 4.39 7.71
C ALA A 190 15.85 5.46 7.40
N ARG A 191 16.67 5.84 8.40
CA ARG A 191 17.80 6.75 8.20
C ARG A 191 18.91 6.04 7.44
N GLY A 192 18.90 6.15 6.10
CA GLY A 192 19.87 5.48 5.22
C GLY A 192 21.32 5.91 5.44
N THR A 193 21.56 7.05 6.08
CA THR A 193 22.90 7.55 6.43
C THR A 193 23.45 6.97 7.74
N HIS A 194 22.64 6.20 8.48
CA HIS A 194 23.05 5.64 9.78
C HIS A 194 24.24 4.66 9.61
N GLU A 195 25.27 4.77 10.45
CA GLU A 195 26.48 3.93 10.38
C GLU A 195 26.19 2.42 10.36
N ALA A 196 25.26 1.97 11.20
CA ALA A 196 24.81 0.57 11.24
C ALA A 196 24.03 0.08 9.99
N LEU A 197 23.54 0.98 9.13
CA LEU A 197 22.62 0.63 8.03
C LEU A 197 23.15 0.99 6.64
N LYS A 198 23.93 2.07 6.51
CA LYS A 198 24.33 2.66 5.21
C LYS A 198 25.04 1.67 4.29
N GLY A 199 25.82 0.75 4.87
CA GLY A 199 26.58 -0.25 4.10
C GLY A 199 25.73 -1.33 3.43
N ASN A 200 24.51 -1.57 3.93
CA ASN A 200 23.64 -2.67 3.50
C ASN A 200 22.37 -2.19 2.77
N PHE A 201 22.21 -0.88 2.55
CA PHE A 201 21.07 -0.36 1.80
C PHE A 201 21.14 -0.79 0.34
N ARG A 202 20.05 -1.34 -0.21
CA ARG A 202 19.95 -1.58 -1.65
C ARG A 202 19.46 -0.31 -2.34
N ALA A 203 20.35 0.40 -3.04
CA ALA A 203 20.00 1.64 -3.73
C ALA A 203 18.98 1.44 -4.87
N GLU A 204 19.10 0.35 -5.63
CA GLU A 204 18.17 0.03 -6.73
C GLU A 204 16.79 -0.34 -6.17
N ASN A 205 15.79 0.49 -6.48
CA ASN A 205 14.39 0.32 -6.11
C ASN A 205 14.23 -0.10 -4.63
N GLY A 206 14.96 0.58 -3.73
CA GLY A 206 15.00 0.23 -2.32
C GLY A 206 14.32 1.19 -1.37
N TRP A 207 13.78 2.29 -1.89
CA TRP A 207 13.11 3.30 -1.08
C TRP A 207 11.83 3.78 -1.74
N PHE A 208 10.78 3.90 -0.94
CA PHE A 208 9.53 4.54 -1.35
C PHE A 208 8.89 5.31 -0.19
N GLN A 209 8.36 6.48 -0.48
CA GLN A 209 7.68 7.34 0.49
C GLN A 209 6.37 7.84 -0.13
N PRO A 210 5.22 7.15 0.07
CA PRO A 210 3.97 7.47 -0.63
C PRO A 210 3.49 8.92 -0.43
N GLU A 211 3.56 9.43 0.80
CA GLU A 211 3.09 10.77 1.19
C GLU A 211 4.20 11.84 1.17
N GLY A 212 5.39 11.51 0.68
CA GLY A 212 6.56 12.37 0.80
C GLY A 212 7.32 12.56 -0.51
N ARG A 213 8.30 13.47 -0.45
CA ARG A 213 9.13 13.85 -1.61
C ARG A 213 10.55 13.34 -1.51
N SER A 214 10.90 12.61 -0.44
CA SER A 214 12.27 12.13 -0.28
C SER A 214 12.56 11.04 -1.30
N GLN A 215 13.56 11.29 -2.13
CA GLN A 215 14.09 10.30 -3.06
C GLN A 215 15.10 9.35 -2.41
N THR A 216 15.49 9.63 -1.16
CA THR A 216 16.43 8.83 -0.38
C THR A 216 15.82 8.38 0.95
N PRO A 217 16.30 7.27 1.55
CA PRO A 217 15.79 6.80 2.83
C PRO A 217 15.98 7.83 3.93
N VAL A 218 14.85 8.26 4.47
CA VAL A 218 14.75 9.16 5.63
C VAL A 218 13.84 8.52 6.67
N ASP A 219 13.98 8.97 7.90
CA ASP A 219 13.09 8.60 8.99
C ASP A 219 12.99 9.78 9.93
N ASN A 220 11.81 10.41 9.96
CA ASN A 220 11.53 11.58 10.79
C ASN A 220 10.88 11.20 12.13
N ASN A 221 10.81 9.91 12.44
CA ASN A 221 10.32 9.40 13.72
C ASN A 221 11.41 8.63 14.49
N GLY A 222 12.11 7.71 13.82
CA GLY A 222 13.18 6.89 14.36
C GLY A 222 12.79 5.42 14.61
N HIS A 223 11.49 5.11 14.73
CA HIS A 223 11.01 3.75 14.97
C HIS A 223 11.44 2.77 13.86
N GLY A 224 11.24 3.14 12.60
CA GLY A 224 11.62 2.31 11.46
C GLY A 224 13.13 2.08 11.37
N THR A 225 13.95 3.11 11.63
CA THR A 225 15.42 2.99 11.71
C THR A 225 15.83 1.99 12.78
N HIS A 226 15.20 2.02 13.95
CA HIS A 226 15.46 1.09 15.03
C HIS A 226 15.09 -0.35 14.60
N THR A 227 13.88 -0.56 14.11
CA THR A 227 13.35 -1.87 13.73
C THR A 227 14.14 -2.53 12.58
N ILE A 228 14.47 -1.78 11.52
CA ILE A 228 15.32 -2.33 10.44
C ILE A 228 16.75 -2.54 10.93
N GLY A 229 17.23 -1.73 11.87
CA GLY A 229 18.48 -1.94 12.60
C GLY A 229 18.52 -3.28 13.32
N THR A 230 17.47 -3.62 14.08
CA THR A 230 17.34 -4.93 14.73
C THR A 230 17.37 -6.09 13.73
N SER A 231 16.87 -5.87 12.51
CA SER A 231 16.88 -6.90 11.47
C SER A 231 18.25 -7.08 10.81
N VAL A 232 18.89 -5.99 10.36
CA VAL A 232 20.04 -6.06 9.44
C VAL A 232 21.24 -5.19 9.83
N GLY A 233 21.16 -4.50 10.97
CA GLY A 233 22.21 -3.62 11.46
C GLY A 233 23.54 -4.34 11.62
N ILE A 234 24.63 -3.69 11.20
CA ILE A 234 25.98 -4.22 11.41
C ILE A 234 26.46 -3.97 12.85
N ASN A 235 27.69 -4.37 13.16
CA ASN A 235 28.36 -4.04 14.43
C ASN A 235 27.65 -4.57 15.69
N GLY A 236 27.05 -5.76 15.59
CA GLY A 236 26.40 -6.43 16.73
C GLY A 236 24.96 -5.97 17.00
N VAL A 237 24.33 -5.21 16.09
CA VAL A 237 22.97 -4.69 16.24
C VAL A 237 21.89 -5.61 15.65
N GLY A 238 22.11 -6.09 14.43
CA GLY A 238 21.10 -6.81 13.66
C GLY A 238 21.25 -8.33 13.68
N VAL A 239 20.13 -9.04 13.56
CA VAL A 239 20.10 -10.51 13.45
C VAL A 239 20.81 -11.01 12.18
N ALA A 240 20.63 -10.32 11.06
CA ALA A 240 21.16 -10.68 9.74
C ALA A 240 22.05 -9.57 9.18
N PRO A 241 23.25 -9.34 9.77
CA PRO A 241 24.09 -8.17 9.46
C PRO A 241 24.70 -8.18 8.05
N ALA A 242 24.58 -9.26 7.28
CA ALA A 242 25.01 -9.35 5.88
C ALA A 242 23.84 -9.32 4.88
N ALA A 243 22.59 -9.18 5.36
CA ALA A 243 21.44 -8.98 4.49
C ALA A 243 21.40 -7.54 3.98
N LYS A 244 20.92 -7.36 2.75
CA LYS A 244 20.57 -6.03 2.24
C LYS A 244 19.20 -5.62 2.79
N TRP A 245 18.89 -4.33 2.72
CA TRP A 245 17.56 -3.84 3.08
C TRP A 245 16.97 -2.84 2.11
N ILE A 246 15.64 -2.78 2.12
CA ILE A 246 14.80 -1.78 1.47
C ILE A 246 13.75 -1.30 2.48
N SER A 247 13.18 -0.13 2.25
CA SER A 247 12.19 0.45 3.16
C SER A 247 11.12 1.22 2.41
N CYS A 248 9.91 1.18 2.96
CA CYS A 248 8.83 2.08 2.60
C CYS A 248 8.30 2.78 3.85
N GLU A 249 8.07 4.09 3.78
CA GLU A 249 7.42 4.84 4.86
C GLU A 249 5.92 4.53 4.85
N GLY A 250 5.54 3.49 5.60
CA GLY A 250 4.16 3.06 5.79
C GLY A 250 3.44 3.79 6.93
N CYS A 251 4.21 4.34 7.88
CA CYS A 251 3.70 5.11 9.01
C CYS A 251 4.27 6.53 8.95
N LEU A 252 3.40 7.52 9.12
CA LEU A 252 3.78 8.93 9.10
C LEU A 252 4.62 9.29 10.33
N PRO A 253 5.38 10.40 10.31
CA PRO A 253 6.20 10.82 11.46
C PRO A 253 5.42 10.96 12.78
N SER A 254 4.11 11.20 12.69
CA SER A 254 3.16 11.24 13.82
C SER A 254 2.89 9.88 14.49
N GLY A 255 3.38 8.78 13.94
CA GLY A 255 3.11 7.41 14.40
C GLY A 255 1.78 6.83 13.94
N LYS A 256 1.03 7.55 13.09
CA LYS A 256 -0.17 7.05 12.42
C LYS A 256 0.22 6.29 11.15
N CYS A 257 -0.47 5.19 10.88
CA CYS A 257 -0.22 4.36 9.70
C CYS A 257 -1.52 4.29 8.88
N PRO A 258 -1.75 5.24 7.95
CA PRO A 258 -2.95 5.23 7.11
C PRO A 258 -2.96 4.01 6.21
N GLU A 259 -4.10 3.35 6.07
CA GLU A 259 -4.23 2.15 5.25
C GLU A 259 -3.78 2.37 3.80
N SER A 260 -4.11 3.52 3.19
CA SER A 260 -3.71 3.83 1.81
C SER A 260 -2.18 3.80 1.64
N VAL A 261 -1.45 4.37 2.60
CA VAL A 261 0.02 4.40 2.63
C VAL A 261 0.59 2.99 2.82
N LEU A 262 0.00 2.21 3.73
CA LEU A 262 0.40 0.84 4.00
C LEU A 262 0.19 -0.08 2.79
N VAL A 263 -0.95 0.04 2.11
CA VAL A 263 -1.26 -0.71 0.89
C VAL A 263 -0.33 -0.29 -0.25
N ALA A 264 -0.03 1.01 -0.39
CA ALA A 264 0.98 1.49 -1.33
C ALA A 264 2.37 0.85 -1.07
N CYS A 265 2.78 0.78 0.20
CA CYS A 265 4.01 0.10 0.58
C CYS A 265 3.96 -1.40 0.32
N ALA A 266 2.82 -2.07 0.53
CA ALA A 266 2.66 -3.49 0.20
C ALA A 266 2.82 -3.75 -1.31
N GLN A 267 2.30 -2.86 -2.17
CA GLN A 267 2.54 -2.92 -3.62
C GLN A 267 4.02 -2.79 -3.96
N PHE A 268 4.70 -1.82 -3.35
CA PHE A 268 6.14 -1.62 -3.52
C PHE A 268 6.94 -2.85 -3.05
N MET A 269 6.58 -3.49 -1.95
CA MET A 269 7.27 -4.70 -1.50
C MET A 269 7.05 -5.88 -2.45
N LEU A 270 5.85 -6.05 -3.00
CA LEU A 270 5.60 -7.11 -3.98
C LEU A 270 6.29 -6.85 -5.32
N CYS A 271 6.34 -5.59 -5.76
CA CYS A 271 7.03 -5.21 -6.98
C CYS A 271 7.66 -3.81 -6.85
N PRO A 272 8.93 -3.73 -6.43
CA PRO A 272 9.61 -2.46 -6.26
C PRO A 272 9.67 -1.64 -7.54
N HIS A 273 9.59 -0.33 -7.42
CA HIS A 273 9.60 0.62 -8.52
C HIS A 273 10.51 1.81 -8.18
N ASP A 274 10.70 2.73 -9.12
CA ASP A 274 11.44 3.96 -8.84
C ASP A 274 10.65 4.89 -7.89
N ALA A 275 11.28 5.95 -7.38
CA ALA A 275 10.67 6.85 -6.41
C ALA A 275 9.36 7.53 -6.90
N ASN A 276 9.07 7.50 -8.20
CA ASN A 276 7.87 8.09 -8.80
C ASN A 276 6.76 7.06 -9.06
N GLY A 277 6.89 5.82 -8.59
CA GLY A 277 5.89 4.77 -8.87
C GLY A 277 6.05 4.11 -10.24
N LYS A 278 7.15 4.33 -10.96
CA LYS A 278 7.34 3.85 -12.34
C LYS A 278 8.43 2.78 -12.43
N ASN A 279 8.52 2.12 -13.58
CA ASN A 279 9.55 1.11 -13.87
C ASN A 279 9.57 -0.03 -12.83
N PRO A 280 8.46 -0.81 -12.74
CA PRO A 280 8.36 -1.92 -11.79
C PRO A 280 9.42 -3.00 -12.06
N ARG A 281 9.98 -3.55 -10.98
CA ARG A 281 11.07 -4.54 -10.94
C ARG A 281 10.75 -5.60 -9.90
N CYS A 282 9.81 -6.50 -10.22
CA CYS A 282 9.34 -7.51 -9.27
C CYS A 282 10.41 -8.56 -8.93
N ASP A 283 11.42 -8.69 -9.79
CA ASP A 283 12.63 -9.46 -9.52
C ASP A 283 13.41 -8.94 -8.29
N LEU A 284 13.19 -7.67 -7.92
CA LEU A 284 13.81 -7.04 -6.75
C LEU A 284 12.94 -7.12 -5.49
N ALA A 285 11.79 -7.81 -5.48
CA ALA A 285 10.99 -7.96 -4.26
C ALA A 285 11.83 -8.52 -3.08
N PRO A 286 11.69 -8.04 -1.83
CA PRO A 286 12.48 -8.50 -0.69
C PRO A 286 12.06 -9.92 -0.27
N HIS A 287 13.00 -10.67 0.30
CA HIS A 287 12.77 -12.06 0.71
C HIS A 287 11.92 -12.16 1.98
N VAL A 288 12.00 -11.16 2.84
CA VAL A 288 11.27 -11.05 4.10
C VAL A 288 10.73 -9.63 4.21
N ILE A 289 9.50 -9.47 4.69
CA ILE A 289 8.88 -8.16 4.95
C ILE A 289 8.59 -8.09 6.45
N ASN A 290 9.05 -7.02 7.10
CA ASN A 290 8.76 -6.72 8.50
C ASN A 290 7.79 -5.54 8.60
N ASN A 291 6.72 -5.73 9.38
CA ASN A 291 5.70 -4.73 9.70
C ASN A 291 5.58 -4.62 11.22
N SER A 292 6.01 -3.51 11.81
CA SER A 292 6.02 -3.32 13.27
C SER A 292 5.04 -2.21 13.70
N TRP A 293 3.77 -2.37 13.32
CA TRP A 293 2.66 -1.43 13.55
C TRP A 293 1.30 -2.16 13.54
#